data_AF-A0A9P5QET7-F1
#
_entry.id   AF-A0A9P5QET7-F1
#
_cell.length_a   1.000
_cell.length_b   1.000
_cell.length_c   1.000
_cell.angle_alpha   90.00
_cell.angle_beta   90.00
_cell.angle_gamma   90.00
#
_symmetry.space_group_name_H-M   'P 1'
#
loop_
_entity.id
_entity.type
_entity.pdbx_description
1 polymer ?
#
loop_
_entity_poly.entity_id
_entity_poly.type
_entity_poly.pdbx_seq_one_letter_code
_entity_poly.pdbx_strand_id
1 'polypeptide(L)'
;MGVKYMWPFLRKQGLAPNSQDKVSLSSTISKIRVNQPTDLNAAHSKFEQWLLKIGDKVKLRFYIDGMPRAEKQQTHTNCHQVRQKALIKADSAISNLEIQLAKKKRIRKLRISKANKPLQQAFHWSLESCKSFVEYMA
;
A
#
# COMPACT_ATOMS: atom_id res chain seq x y z
N MET A 1 10.26 -7.48 -6.32
CA MET A 1 9.15 -8.23 -6.95
C MET A 1 9.26 -9.68 -6.55
N GLY A 2 8.13 -10.32 -6.24
CA GLY A 2 8.09 -11.76 -6.03
C GLY A 2 8.18 -12.51 -7.36
N VAL A 3 8.66 -13.74 -7.32
CA VAL A 3 8.67 -14.63 -8.47
C VAL A 3 7.21 -14.98 -8.80
N LYS A 4 6.76 -14.66 -10.02
CA LYS A 4 5.39 -14.95 -10.45
C LYS A 4 5.13 -16.46 -10.35
N TYR A 5 3.95 -16.82 -9.86
CA TYR A 5 3.48 -18.21 -9.71
C TYR A 5 4.29 -19.09 -8.74
N MET A 6 5.26 -18.53 -8.01
CA MET A 6 6.03 -19.28 -7.03
C MET A 6 5.16 -19.82 -5.89
N TRP A 7 4.16 -19.05 -5.44
CA TRP A 7 3.23 -19.52 -4.41
C TRP A 7 2.37 -20.72 -4.82
N PRO A 8 1.68 -20.70 -5.98
CA PRO A 8 1.02 -21.89 -6.52
C PRO A 8 1.96 -23.08 -6.69
N PHE A 9 3.19 -22.85 -7.14
CA PHE A 9 4.20 -23.89 -7.34
C PHE A 9 4.66 -24.53 -6.02
N LEU A 10 5.04 -23.72 -5.03
CA LEU A 10 5.45 -24.19 -3.70
C LEU A 10 4.34 -24.95 -2.98
N ARG A 11 3.07 -24.51 -3.13
CA ARG A 11 1.92 -25.20 -2.54
C ARG A 11 1.71 -26.58 -3.18
N LYS A 12 1.86 -26.70 -4.50
CA LYS A 12 1.79 -28.00 -5.20
C LYS A 12 2.89 -28.96 -4.74
N GLN A 13 4.05 -28.43 -4.36
CA GLN A 13 5.20 -29.20 -3.89
C GLN A 13 5.19 -29.47 -2.37
N GLY A 14 4.18 -29.00 -1.63
CA GLY A 14 4.14 -29.14 -0.16
C GLY A 14 5.19 -28.31 0.60
N LEU A 15 5.86 -27.36 -0.07
CA LEU A 15 6.96 -26.57 0.48
C LEU A 15 6.52 -25.18 0.97
N ALA A 16 5.27 -25.01 1.38
CA ALA A 16 4.79 -23.73 1.87
C ALA A 16 5.37 -23.47 3.29
N PRO A 17 6.15 -22.41 3.51
CA PRO A 17 6.70 -22.13 4.84
C PRO A 17 5.59 -21.75 5.83
N ASN A 18 5.66 -22.32 7.04
CA ASN A 18 4.70 -22.10 8.13
C ASN A 18 4.99 -20.83 8.95
N SER A 19 6.18 -20.22 8.85
CA SER A 19 6.59 -19.14 9.75
C SER A 19 6.17 -17.75 9.29
N GLN A 20 5.42 -17.03 10.13
CA GLN A 20 5.05 -15.62 9.96
C GLN A 20 5.99 -14.64 10.68
N ASP A 21 7.05 -15.13 11.33
CA ASP A 21 7.87 -14.36 12.29
C ASP A 21 8.68 -13.19 11.68
N LYS A 22 8.72 -13.07 10.35
CA LYS A 22 9.41 -11.99 9.64
C LYS A 22 8.42 -11.21 8.78
N VAL A 23 8.09 -10.01 9.23
CA VAL A 23 7.14 -9.12 8.55
C VAL A 23 7.93 -8.06 7.76
N SER A 24 7.97 -8.19 6.43
CA SER A 24 8.49 -7.10 5.58
C SER A 24 7.50 -5.95 5.58
N LEU A 25 7.89 -4.78 6.08
CA LEU A 25 7.06 -3.58 6.12
C LEU A 25 6.50 -3.26 4.73
N SER A 26 7.34 -3.17 3.70
CA SER A 26 6.92 -2.89 2.32
C SER A 26 5.84 -3.85 1.80
N SER A 27 5.97 -5.15 2.10
CA SER A 27 5.01 -6.20 1.68
C SER A 27 3.70 -6.19 2.47
N THR A 28 3.75 -5.64 3.67
CA THR A 28 2.68 -5.66 4.66
C THR A 28 1.83 -4.41 4.56
N ILE A 29 2.52 -3.28 4.49
CA ILE A 29 1.97 -1.96 4.23
C ILE A 29 1.24 -1.91 2.88
N SER A 30 1.76 -2.56 1.83
CA SER A 30 1.06 -2.63 0.54
C SER A 30 -0.29 -3.37 0.62
N LYS A 31 -0.52 -4.21 1.63
CA LYS A 31 -1.82 -4.84 1.91
C LYS A 31 -2.74 -3.92 2.72
N ILE A 32 -2.16 -3.01 3.49
CA ILE A 32 -2.88 -1.99 4.26
C ILE A 32 -3.16 -0.84 3.30
N ARG A 33 -4.24 -1.01 2.56
CA ARG A 33 -4.83 0.03 1.72
C ARG A 33 -5.33 1.13 2.65
N VAL A 34 -4.48 2.13 2.92
CA VAL A 34 -4.83 3.20 3.86
C VAL A 34 -5.85 4.10 3.17
N ASN A 35 -7.11 4.00 3.62
CA ASN A 35 -8.24 4.83 3.20
C ASN A 35 -8.12 6.31 3.62
N GLN A 36 -6.95 6.80 4.05
CA GLN A 36 -6.76 8.14 4.63
C GLN A 36 -5.35 8.68 4.31
N PRO A 37 -5.18 9.45 3.22
CA PRO A 37 -3.89 10.04 2.87
C PRO A 37 -3.52 11.30 3.67
N THR A 38 -4.45 11.88 4.45
CA THR A 38 -4.28 13.20 5.07
C THR A 38 -3.97 13.20 6.57
N ASP A 39 -4.18 12.08 7.29
CA ASP A 39 -3.85 11.98 8.71
C ASP A 39 -2.88 10.82 8.95
N LEU A 40 -1.61 11.19 9.13
CA LEU A 40 -0.49 10.27 9.32
C LEU A 40 -0.68 9.42 10.59
N ASN A 41 -1.22 10.00 11.67
CA ASN A 41 -1.45 9.29 12.94
C ASN A 41 -2.56 8.25 12.80
N ALA A 42 -3.64 8.58 12.09
CA ALA A 42 -4.68 7.61 11.78
C ALA A 42 -4.17 6.45 10.90
N ALA A 43 -3.25 6.75 9.97
CA ALA A 43 -2.58 5.72 9.17
C ALA A 43 -1.68 4.81 10.02
N HIS A 44 -0.90 5.40 10.94
CA HIS A 44 -0.05 4.67 11.88
C HIS A 44 -0.87 3.76 12.81
N SER A 45 -1.92 4.28 13.44
CA SER A 45 -2.76 3.52 14.36
C SER A 45 -3.44 2.32 13.68
N LYS A 46 -3.96 2.50 12.45
CA LYS A 46 -4.52 1.37 11.68
C LYS A 46 -3.47 0.32 11.34
N PHE A 47 -2.24 0.75 11.08
CA PHE A 47 -1.17 -0.18 10.80
C PHE A 47 -0.78 -0.97 12.06
N GLU A 48 -0.64 -0.29 13.20
CA GLU A 48 -0.40 -0.93 14.50
C GLU A 48 -1.47 -1.97 14.82
N GLN A 49 -2.76 -1.61 14.70
CA GLN A 49 -3.87 -2.56 14.94
C GLN A 49 -3.78 -3.82 14.08
N TRP A 50 -3.31 -3.69 12.84
CA TRP A 50 -3.15 -4.84 11.95
C TRP A 50 -1.92 -5.68 12.32
N LEU A 51 -0.82 -5.05 12.72
CA LEU A 51 0.39 -5.73 13.15
C LEU A 51 0.20 -6.50 14.46
N LEU A 52 -0.56 -5.94 15.40
CA LEU A 52 -0.93 -6.60 16.66
C LEU A 52 -1.76 -7.87 16.46
N LYS A 53 -2.42 -8.03 15.29
CA LYS A 53 -3.09 -9.31 14.93
C LYS A 53 -2.12 -10.39 14.51
N ILE A 54 -0.89 -10.03 14.12
CA ILE A 54 0.15 -10.96 13.66
C ILE A 54 1.08 -11.35 14.80
N GLY A 55 1.36 -10.43 15.71
CA GLY A 55 2.17 -10.72 16.89
C GLY A 55 2.30 -9.55 17.84
N ASP A 56 2.91 -9.83 19.00
CA ASP A 56 3.12 -8.83 20.04
C ASP A 56 4.06 -7.71 19.57
N LYS A 57 3.71 -6.46 19.90
CA LYS A 57 4.50 -5.25 19.56
C LYS A 57 5.99 -5.39 19.88
N VAL A 58 6.32 -5.97 21.04
CA VAL A 58 7.69 -6.14 21.54
C VAL A 58 8.51 -7.17 20.74
N LYS A 59 7.85 -8.09 20.03
CA LYS A 59 8.50 -9.15 19.24
C LYS A 59 8.64 -8.78 17.77
N LEU A 60 7.96 -7.72 17.31
CA LEU A 60 8.00 -7.30 15.91
C LEU A 60 9.33 -6.63 15.58
N ARG A 61 10.01 -7.15 14.56
CA ARG A 61 11.21 -6.53 13.98
C ARG A 61 10.86 -5.93 12.64
N PHE A 62 11.10 -4.63 12.51
CA PHE A 62 10.81 -3.88 11.30
C PHE A 62 12.02 -3.82 10.38
N TYR A 63 11.83 -4.26 9.13
CA TYR A 63 12.84 -4.14 8.07
C TYR A 63 12.37 -3.12 7.04
N ILE A 64 13.14 -2.05 6.88
CA ILE A 64 12.92 -1.02 5.85
C ILE A 64 13.88 -1.32 4.70
N ASP A 65 13.34 -1.42 3.48
CA ASP A 65 14.15 -1.60 2.28
C ASP A 65 15.00 -0.36 2.02
N GLY A 66 16.31 -0.56 1.79
CA GLY A 66 17.23 0.50 1.38
C GLY A 66 17.11 0.87 -0.10
N MET A 67 18.12 1.55 -0.64
CA MET A 67 18.17 1.91 -2.06
C MET A 67 18.08 0.67 -2.95
N PRO A 68 17.32 0.74 -4.06
CA PRO A 68 17.21 -0.39 -4.97
C PRO A 68 18.55 -0.71 -5.61
N ARG A 69 18.89 -2.01 -5.71
CA ARG A 69 20.03 -2.46 -6.53
C ARG A 69 19.81 -2.08 -7.99
N ALA A 70 20.90 -1.87 -8.72
CA ALA A 70 20.88 -1.46 -10.14
C ALA A 70 19.96 -2.35 -11.01
N GLU A 71 20.01 -3.66 -10.83
CA GLU A 71 19.15 -4.64 -11.53
C GLU A 71 17.64 -4.39 -11.37
N LYS A 72 17.23 -3.77 -10.27
CA LYS A 72 15.82 -3.47 -9.96
C LYS A 72 15.41 -2.05 -10.38
N GLN A 73 16.32 -1.23 -10.88
CA GLN A 73 16.04 0.17 -11.21
C GLN A 73 14.93 0.31 -12.24
N GLN A 74 14.98 -0.46 -13.34
CA GLN A 74 13.92 -0.46 -14.35
C GLN A 74 12.55 -0.82 -13.77
N THR A 75 12.53 -1.76 -12.82
CA THR A 75 11.29 -2.16 -12.15
C THR A 75 10.73 -1.04 -11.29
N HIS A 76 11.59 -0.36 -10.52
CA HIS A 76 11.18 0.81 -9.72
C HIS A 76 10.63 1.92 -10.61
N THR A 77 11.28 2.21 -11.74
CA THR A 77 10.80 3.19 -12.73
C THR A 77 9.43 2.80 -13.27
N ASN A 78 9.23 1.54 -13.68
CA ASN A 78 7.94 1.06 -14.16
C ASN A 78 6.84 1.17 -13.09
N CYS A 79 7.14 0.80 -11.85
CA CYS A 79 6.20 0.94 -10.73
C CYS A 79 5.85 2.42 -10.49
N HIS A 80 6.82 3.32 -10.56
CA HIS A 80 6.59 4.76 -10.42
C HIS A 80 5.69 5.30 -11.53
N GLN A 81 5.95 4.95 -12.79
CA GLN A 81 5.11 5.33 -13.92
C GLN A 81 3.67 4.81 -13.80
N VAL A 82 3.48 3.56 -13.35
CA VAL A 82 2.14 3.01 -13.11
C VAL A 82 1.39 3.79 -12.03
N ARG A 83 2.08 4.18 -10.94
CA ARG A 83 1.49 5.00 -9.88
C ARG A 83 1.11 6.38 -10.36
N GLN A 84 1.99 7.06 -11.12
CA GLN A 84 1.70 8.36 -11.71
C GLN A 84 0.46 8.30 -12.63
N LYS A 85 0.38 7.29 -13.49
CA LYS A 85 -0.82 7.05 -14.34
C LYS A 85 -2.09 6.82 -13.51
N ALA A 86 -1.97 6.17 -12.36
CA ALA A 86 -3.10 5.97 -11.45
C ALA A 86 -3.52 7.26 -10.74
N LEU A 87 -2.57 8.12 -10.35
CA LEU A 87 -2.86 9.46 -9.80
C LEU A 87 -3.62 10.33 -10.80
N ILE A 88 -3.14 10.43 -12.04
CA ILE A 88 -3.83 11.20 -13.09
C ILE A 88 -5.29 10.71 -13.29
N LYS A 89 -5.51 9.39 -13.23
CA LYS A 89 -6.85 8.79 -13.28
C LYS A 89 -7.69 9.13 -12.05
N ALA A 90 -7.09 9.14 -10.86
CA ALA A 90 -7.77 9.56 -9.64
C ALA A 90 -8.19 11.03 -9.73
N ASP A 91 -7.28 11.91 -10.12
CA ASP A 91 -7.50 13.36 -10.20
C ASP A 91 -8.65 13.67 -11.16
N SER A 92 -8.61 13.10 -12.38
CA SER A 92 -9.71 13.27 -13.33
C SER A 92 -11.05 12.72 -12.80
N ALA A 93 -11.05 11.64 -12.02
CA ALA A 93 -12.27 11.12 -11.40
C ALA A 93 -12.78 12.01 -10.25
N ILE A 94 -11.88 12.63 -9.48
CA ILE A 94 -12.19 13.59 -8.42
C ILE A 94 -12.77 14.88 -9.02
N SER A 95 -12.13 15.47 -10.03
CA SER A 95 -12.66 16.66 -10.71
C SER A 95 -14.05 16.39 -11.31
N ASN A 96 -14.26 15.19 -11.85
CA ASN A 96 -15.59 14.77 -12.33
C ASN A 96 -16.62 14.65 -11.20
N LEU A 97 -16.22 14.27 -9.98
CA LEU A 97 -17.10 14.25 -8.81
C LEU A 97 -17.44 15.68 -8.37
N GLU A 98 -16.45 16.57 -8.31
CA GLU A 98 -16.62 17.98 -7.94
C GLU A 98 -17.58 18.71 -8.89
N ILE A 99 -17.42 18.53 -10.21
CA ILE A 99 -18.34 19.10 -11.22
C ILE A 99 -19.78 18.63 -11.00
N GLN A 100 -19.98 17.39 -10.58
CA GLN A 100 -21.32 16.83 -10.38
C GLN A 100 -21.95 17.32 -9.07
N LEU A 101 -21.12 17.49 -8.04
CA LEU A 101 -21.50 18.06 -6.76
C LEU A 101 -21.93 19.53 -6.96
N ALA A 102 -21.17 20.31 -7.73
CA ALA A 102 -21.53 21.66 -8.15
C ALA A 102 -22.85 21.71 -8.95
N LYS A 103 -23.09 20.71 -9.80
CA LYS A 103 -24.37 20.54 -10.54
C LYS A 103 -25.52 20.00 -9.67
N LYS A 104 -25.35 19.88 -8.34
CA LYS A 104 -26.31 19.30 -7.38
C LYS A 104 -26.84 17.92 -7.80
N LYS A 105 -26.06 17.16 -8.57
CA LYS A 105 -26.45 15.82 -9.03
C LYS A 105 -26.11 14.78 -7.97
N ARG A 106 -27.00 13.81 -7.78
CA ARG A 106 -26.77 12.68 -6.86
C ARG A 106 -25.49 11.92 -7.24
N ILE A 107 -24.56 11.83 -6.28
CA ILE A 107 -23.32 11.06 -6.44
C ILE A 107 -23.62 9.57 -6.20
N ARG A 108 -23.30 8.74 -7.20
CA ARG A 108 -23.45 7.28 -7.11
C ARG A 108 -22.18 6.63 -6.56
N LYS A 109 -22.32 5.56 -5.77
CA LYS A 109 -21.21 4.73 -5.23
C LYS A 109 -20.18 4.33 -6.29
N LEU A 110 -20.64 3.98 -7.49
CA LEU A 110 -19.77 3.62 -8.61
C LEU A 110 -18.76 4.73 -8.96
N ARG A 111 -19.16 6.01 -8.87
CA ARG A 111 -18.29 7.15 -9.19
C ARG A 111 -17.26 7.39 -8.11
N ILE A 112 -17.64 7.22 -6.84
CA ILE A 112 -16.69 7.22 -5.71
C ILE A 112 -15.67 6.10 -5.89
N SER A 113 -16.12 4.90 -6.29
CA SER A 113 -15.21 3.78 -6.58
C SER A 113 -14.26 4.06 -7.75
N LYS A 114 -14.64 4.90 -8.73
CA LYS A 114 -13.77 5.28 -9.85
C LYS A 114 -12.62 6.19 -9.41
N ALA A 115 -12.78 6.98 -8.36
CA ALA A 115 -11.69 7.74 -7.75
C ALA A 115 -10.88 6.89 -6.76
N ASN A 116 -11.55 6.10 -5.92
CA ASN A 116 -10.90 5.33 -4.87
C ASN A 116 -9.98 4.22 -5.41
N LYS A 117 -10.38 3.50 -6.46
CA LYS A 117 -9.55 2.40 -7.01
C LYS A 117 -8.19 2.90 -7.54
N PRO A 118 -8.11 3.96 -8.38
CA PRO A 118 -6.84 4.52 -8.80
C PRO A 118 -6.03 5.12 -7.65
N LEU A 119 -6.66 5.79 -6.66
CA LEU A 119 -5.95 6.28 -5.47
C LEU A 119 -5.27 5.13 -4.71
N GLN A 120 -5.96 4.00 -4.52
CA GLN A 120 -5.38 2.81 -3.90
C GLN A 120 -4.21 2.24 -4.72
N GLN A 121 -4.28 2.31 -6.06
CA GLN A 121 -3.21 1.81 -6.94
C GLN A 121 -1.99 2.75 -6.96
N ALA A 122 -2.22 4.05 -6.84
CA ALA A 122 -1.18 5.06 -6.73
C ALA A 122 -0.47 5.03 -5.37
N PHE A 123 -1.19 4.60 -4.34
CA PHE A 123 -0.70 4.63 -2.96
C PHE A 123 0.61 3.86 -2.78
N HIS A 124 1.54 4.54 -2.12
CA HIS A 124 2.83 3.98 -1.76
C HIS A 124 3.31 4.70 -0.51
N TRP A 125 3.73 3.93 0.50
CA TRP A 125 4.48 4.49 1.62
C TRP A 125 5.88 4.84 1.14
N SER A 126 6.24 6.09 1.30
CA SER A 126 7.61 6.55 1.08
C SER A 126 8.51 5.98 2.18
N LEU A 127 9.82 6.03 1.94
CA LEU A 127 10.82 5.71 2.95
C LEU A 127 10.60 6.54 4.22
N GLU A 128 10.25 7.81 4.06
CA GLU A 128 9.97 8.75 5.14
C GLU A 128 8.74 8.33 5.96
N SER A 129 7.63 7.98 5.31
CA SER A 129 6.45 7.46 6.01
C SER A 129 6.78 6.19 6.79
N CYS A 130 7.57 5.28 6.21
CA CYS A 130 8.02 4.06 6.89
C CYS A 130 8.87 4.36 8.12
N LYS A 131 9.78 5.35 8.04
CA LYS A 131 10.60 5.79 9.19
C LYS A 131 9.72 6.40 10.28
N SER A 132 8.80 7.30 9.93
CA SER A 132 7.89 7.93 10.89
C SER A 132 7.00 6.91 11.61
N PHE A 133 6.65 5.80 10.95
CA PHE A 133 5.91 4.72 11.59
C PHE A 133 6.77 3.93 12.58
N VAL A 134 8.05 3.69 12.26
CA VAL A 134 8.97 3.05 13.21
C VAL A 134 9.15 3.93 14.45
N GLU A 135 9.27 5.25 14.27
CA GLU A 135 9.31 6.21 15.39
C GLU A 135 8.02 6.18 16.21
N TYR A 136 6.86 6.08 15.57
CA TYR A 136 5.57 5.92 16.26
C TYR A 136 5.45 4.62 17.08
N MET A 137 6.10 3.55 16.63
CA MET A 137 6.04 2.23 17.29
C MET A 137 7.09 2.03 18.40
N ALA A 138 8.09 2.91 18.47
CA ALA A 138 9.13 2.92 19.51
C ALA A 138 8.55 3.31 20.87
#